data_AF-A0AAW5YI24-F1
#
_entry.id   AF-A0AAW5YI24-F1
#
_cell.length_a   1.000
_cell.length_b   1.000
_cell.length_c   1.000
_cell.angle_alpha   90.00
_cell.angle_beta   90.00
_cell.angle_gamma   90.00
#
_symmetry.space_group_name_H-M   'P 1'
#
loop_
_entity.id
_entity.type
_entity.pdbx_description
1 polymer ?
#
loop_
_entity_poly.entity_id
_entity_poly.type
_entity_poly.pdbx_seq_one_letter_code
_entity_poly.pdbx_strand_id
1 'polypeptide(L)'
;MWKNLILEIGDILKSVNYKLNTPATDTEVQSLRERVKEKFNVDLPREYEEFLKTVNGLDFDGLVLYGVDSSLLETKKDEHICGFIDTNEIWYENEFQKEYLFFGDSNIAWFCKSLLDGTYLELDKPSGTVMNTYNDFNTMLEEALKITLL
;
A
#
# COMPACT_ATOMS: atom_id res chain seq x y z
N MET A 1 5.84 6.34 14.64
CA MET A 1 6.54 5.18 14.04
C MET A 1 5.49 4.15 13.65
N TRP A 2 5.10 4.10 12.37
CA TRP A 2 4.06 3.20 11.85
C TRP A 2 4.19 1.72 12.27
N LYS A 3 5.40 1.21 12.50
CA LYS A 3 5.64 -0.16 12.97
C LYS A 3 4.92 -0.50 14.28
N ASN A 4 4.81 0.46 15.20
CA ASN A 4 4.09 0.24 16.46
C ASN A 4 2.58 0.10 16.22
N LEU A 5 2.04 0.85 15.25
CA LEU A 5 0.63 0.75 14.84
C LEU A 5 0.35 -0.62 14.20
N ILE A 6 1.29 -1.14 13.40
CA ILE A 6 1.18 -2.51 12.86
C ILE A 6 1.17 -3.57 13.98
N LEU A 7 1.99 -3.40 15.02
CA LEU A 7 1.97 -4.32 16.16
C LEU A 7 0.63 -4.28 16.89
N GLU A 8 0.08 -3.08 17.10
CA GLU A 8 -1.23 -2.89 17.72
C GLU A 8 -2.36 -3.53 16.90
N ILE A 9 -2.40 -3.28 15.58
CA ILE A 9 -3.31 -3.96 14.65
C ILE A 9 -3.13 -5.48 14.72
N GLY A 10 -1.89 -5.96 14.79
CA GLY A 10 -1.59 -7.38 14.93
C GLY A 10 -2.14 -8.00 16.21
N ASP A 11 -2.14 -7.26 17.32
CA ASP A 11 -2.72 -7.73 18.59
C ASP A 11 -4.26 -7.71 18.54
N ILE A 12 -4.87 -6.71 17.89
CA ILE A 12 -6.32 -6.68 17.63
C ILE A 12 -6.73 -7.89 16.79
N LEU A 13 -6.06 -8.15 15.67
CA LEU A 13 -6.36 -9.29 14.79
C LEU A 13 -6.24 -10.62 15.54
N LYS A 14 -5.20 -10.81 16.34
CA LYS A 14 -5.04 -12.03 17.17
C LYS A 14 -6.20 -12.22 18.13
N SER A 15 -6.73 -11.14 18.72
CA SER A 15 -7.87 -11.21 19.66
C SER A 15 -9.14 -11.78 19.02
N VAL A 16 -9.24 -11.72 17.68
CA VAL A 16 -10.34 -12.25 16.88
C VAL A 16 -9.95 -13.47 16.02
N ASN A 17 -8.83 -14.13 16.33
CA ASN A 17 -8.27 -15.29 15.58
C ASN A 17 -7.88 -15.00 14.12
N TYR A 18 -7.58 -13.75 13.79
CA TYR A 18 -6.93 -13.36 12.55
C TYR A 18 -5.44 -13.08 12.80
N LYS A 19 -4.68 -12.88 11.73
CA LYS A 19 -3.25 -12.55 11.79
C LYS A 19 -2.90 -11.52 10.72
N LEU A 20 -1.82 -10.80 10.95
CA LEU A 20 -1.19 -9.99 9.91
C LEU A 20 -0.69 -10.87 8.76
N ASN A 21 -0.58 -10.27 7.58
CA ASN A 21 0.01 -10.90 6.43
C ASN A 21 1.49 -11.22 6.68
N THR A 22 1.93 -12.35 6.16
CA THR A 22 3.31 -12.80 6.24
C THR A 22 4.18 -11.84 5.43
N PRO A 23 5.30 -11.35 6.00
CA PRO A 23 6.24 -10.49 5.29
C PRO A 23 6.60 -10.97 3.89
N ALA A 24 6.83 -10.03 2.98
CA ALA A 24 7.39 -10.34 1.67
C ALA A 24 8.88 -10.66 1.81
N THR A 25 9.36 -11.64 1.04
CA THR A 25 10.79 -11.96 0.99
C THR A 25 11.56 -10.91 0.19
N ASP A 26 12.89 -10.88 0.33
CA ASP A 26 13.73 -10.00 -0.49
C ASP A 26 13.56 -10.29 -1.99
N THR A 27 13.38 -11.56 -2.37
CA THR A 27 13.12 -11.97 -3.76
C THR A 27 11.79 -11.44 -4.25
N GLU A 28 10.71 -11.63 -3.48
CA GLU A 28 9.36 -11.15 -3.82
C GLU A 28 9.34 -9.62 -4.03
N VAL A 29 9.98 -8.87 -3.13
CA VAL A 29 10.08 -7.41 -3.24
C VAL A 29 10.97 -6.98 -4.40
N GLN A 30 12.07 -7.69 -4.68
CA GLN A 30 12.91 -7.42 -5.83
C GLN A 30 12.14 -7.63 -7.15
N SER A 31 11.38 -8.73 -7.26
CA SER A 31 10.53 -8.99 -8.43
C SER A 31 9.45 -7.93 -8.59
N LEU A 32 8.82 -7.48 -7.51
CA LEU A 32 7.87 -6.36 -7.56
C LEU A 32 8.55 -5.09 -8.07
N ARG A 33 9.72 -4.72 -7.54
CA ARG A 33 10.46 -3.52 -7.97
C ARG A 33 10.77 -3.55 -9.46
N GLU A 34 11.28 -4.67 -9.97
CA GLU A 34 11.60 -4.84 -11.38
C GLU A 34 10.35 -4.71 -12.25
N ARG A 35 9.25 -5.34 -11.86
CA ARG A 35 8.00 -5.32 -12.61
C ARG A 35 7.32 -3.95 -12.60
N VAL A 36 7.35 -3.23 -11.48
CA VAL A 36 6.89 -1.84 -11.38
C VAL A 36 7.73 -0.94 -12.29
N LYS A 37 9.05 -1.12 -12.31
CA LYS A 37 9.93 -0.34 -13.20
C LYS A 37 9.65 -0.61 -14.67
N GLU A 38 9.48 -1.87 -15.05
CA GLU A 38 9.16 -2.27 -16.43
C GLU A 38 7.80 -1.69 -16.87
N LYS A 39 6.80 -1.77 -16.00
CA LYS A 39 5.40 -1.51 -16.37
C LYS A 39 5.00 -0.05 -16.25
N PHE A 40 5.46 0.63 -15.21
CA PHE A 40 5.09 2.02 -14.92
C PHE A 40 6.24 3.00 -15.12
N ASN A 41 7.47 2.53 -15.36
CA ASN A 41 8.67 3.36 -15.47
C ASN A 41 8.94 4.21 -14.21
N VAL A 42 8.56 3.69 -13.03
CA VAL A 42 8.72 4.36 -11.74
C VAL A 42 9.56 3.48 -10.81
N ASP A 43 10.39 4.12 -9.97
CA ASP A 43 11.13 3.43 -8.92
C ASP A 43 10.25 3.30 -7.67
N LEU A 44 10.23 2.10 -7.09
CA LEU A 44 9.48 1.84 -5.87
C LEU A 44 10.15 2.54 -4.67
N PRO A 45 9.40 3.25 -3.79
CA PRO A 45 9.98 3.87 -2.61
C PRO A 45 10.57 2.82 -1.66
N ARG A 46 11.76 3.09 -1.10
CA ARG A 46 12.44 2.17 -0.18
C ARG A 46 11.64 1.92 1.09
N GLU A 47 10.93 2.93 1.55
CA GLU A 47 10.07 2.89 2.73
C GLU A 47 8.86 1.96 2.51
N TYR A 48 8.33 1.92 1.29
CA TYR A 48 7.27 0.98 0.93
C TYR A 48 7.80 -0.46 0.85
N GLU A 49 9.02 -0.66 0.33
CA GLU A 49 9.67 -1.97 0.39
C GLU A 49 9.88 -2.45 1.83
N GLU A 50 10.27 -1.55 2.75
CA GLU A 50 10.40 -1.85 4.17
C GLU A 50 9.04 -2.23 4.79
N PHE A 51 7.97 -1.54 4.39
CA PHE A 51 6.61 -1.92 4.76
C PHE A 51 6.29 -3.36 4.31
N LEU A 52 6.49 -3.69 3.04
CA LEU A 52 6.21 -5.03 2.50
C LEU A 52 7.02 -6.15 3.20
N LYS A 53 8.28 -5.86 3.55
CA LYS A 53 9.15 -6.78 4.33
C LYS A 53 8.81 -6.84 5.82
N THR A 54 7.93 -5.96 6.29
CA THR A 54 7.40 -6.00 7.66
C THR A 54 6.02 -6.66 7.70
N VAL A 55 5.18 -6.39 6.70
CA VAL A 55 3.84 -6.95 6.51
C VAL A 55 3.47 -6.81 5.02
N ASN A 56 3.14 -7.91 4.34
CA ASN A 56 2.92 -7.89 2.89
C ASN A 56 1.49 -7.45 2.54
N GLY A 57 1.29 -6.13 2.53
CA GLY A 57 -0.04 -5.53 2.42
C GLY A 57 -0.86 -5.68 3.70
N LEU A 58 -1.96 -4.94 3.78
CA LEU A 58 -2.86 -4.90 4.92
C LEU A 58 -4.29 -4.74 4.43
N ASP A 59 -5.22 -5.48 5.02
CA ASP A 59 -6.65 -5.24 4.91
C ASP A 59 -7.21 -5.23 6.33
N PHE A 60 -7.52 -4.03 6.83
CA PHE A 60 -7.93 -3.81 8.21
C PHE A 60 -8.89 -2.62 8.30
N ASP A 61 -10.09 -2.89 8.84
CA ASP A 61 -11.14 -1.89 9.14
C ASP A 61 -11.38 -0.86 8.01
N GLY A 62 -11.45 -1.35 6.77
CA GLY A 62 -11.71 -0.54 5.59
C GLY A 62 -10.49 0.21 5.04
N LEU A 63 -9.32 0.07 5.64
CA LEU A 63 -8.03 0.45 5.04
C LEU A 63 -7.39 -0.75 4.34
N VAL A 64 -7.08 -0.59 3.06
CA VAL A 64 -6.35 -1.55 2.25
C VAL A 64 -5.01 -0.93 1.84
N LEU A 65 -3.91 -1.48 2.32
CA LEU A 65 -2.55 -1.19 1.84
C LEU A 65 -2.11 -2.33 0.93
N TYR A 66 -1.65 -2.00 -0.26
CA TYR A 66 -1.35 -3.00 -1.27
C TYR A 66 -0.08 -3.78 -0.91
N GLY A 67 -0.03 -5.02 -1.39
CA GLY A 67 1.08 -5.94 -1.19
C GLY A 67 1.72 -6.36 -2.52
N VAL A 68 2.66 -7.30 -2.44
CA VAL A 68 3.22 -7.96 -3.62
C VAL A 68 2.12 -8.74 -4.34
N ASP A 69 1.99 -8.52 -5.65
CA ASP A 69 1.04 -9.22 -6.51
C ASP A 69 1.19 -10.75 -6.43
N SER A 70 0.07 -11.45 -6.44
CA SER A 70 0.03 -12.91 -6.24
C SER A 70 0.91 -13.69 -7.23
N SER A 71 1.07 -13.17 -8.46
CA SER A 71 1.90 -13.76 -9.51
C SER A 71 3.41 -13.64 -9.26
N LEU A 72 3.82 -12.81 -8.30
CA LEU A 72 5.21 -12.55 -7.94
C LEU A 72 5.60 -13.21 -6.61
N LEU A 73 4.68 -13.90 -5.94
CA LEU A 73 4.96 -14.61 -4.69
C LEU A 73 5.69 -15.93 -4.96
N GLU A 74 6.69 -16.25 -4.12
CA GLU A 74 7.46 -17.50 -4.25
C GLU A 74 6.61 -18.74 -3.90
N THR A 75 5.62 -18.54 -3.03
CA THR A 75 4.65 -19.56 -2.62
C THR A 75 3.26 -18.96 -2.53
N LYS A 76 2.24 -19.80 -2.76
CA LYS A 76 0.85 -19.37 -2.56
C LYS A 76 0.63 -19.09 -1.07
N LYS A 77 0.27 -17.86 -0.74
CA LYS A 77 -0.16 -17.44 0.60
C LYS A 77 -1.69 -17.64 0.71
N ASP A 78 -2.16 -18.12 1.86
CA ASP A 78 -3.59 -18.22 2.17
C ASP A 78 -4.20 -16.86 2.58
N GLU A 79 -3.35 -15.87 2.79
CA GLU A 79 -3.70 -14.51 3.17
C GLU A 79 -4.29 -13.74 1.98
N HIS A 80 -5.28 -12.89 2.25
CA HIS A 80 -5.80 -11.98 1.24
C HIS A 80 -4.83 -10.80 1.09
N ILE A 81 -4.31 -10.63 -0.13
CA ILE A 81 -3.37 -9.57 -0.47
C ILE A 81 -3.87 -8.91 -1.75
N CYS A 82 -4.23 -7.63 -1.66
CA CYS A 82 -4.48 -6.80 -2.83
C CYS A 82 -3.14 -6.45 -3.49
N GLY A 83 -2.93 -6.93 -4.71
CA GLY A 83 -1.67 -6.74 -5.44
C GLY A 83 -1.46 -5.28 -5.85
N PHE A 84 -0.24 -4.77 -5.65
CA PHE A 84 0.11 -3.39 -5.95
C PHE A 84 -0.02 -3.06 -7.44
N ILE A 85 0.50 -3.91 -8.32
CA ILE A 85 0.43 -3.68 -9.76
C ILE A 85 -0.99 -3.86 -10.26
N ASP A 86 -1.63 -4.97 -9.89
CA ASP A 86 -2.99 -5.31 -10.31
C ASP A 86 -3.97 -4.19 -9.91
N THR A 87 -3.83 -3.65 -8.70
CA THR A 87 -4.72 -2.58 -8.23
C THR A 87 -4.42 -1.23 -8.89
N ASN A 88 -3.15 -0.88 -9.13
CA ASN A 88 -2.83 0.33 -9.89
C ASN A 88 -3.35 0.26 -11.32
N GLU A 89 -3.35 -0.91 -11.97
CA GLU A 89 -3.95 -1.06 -13.31
C GLU A 89 -5.45 -0.78 -13.32
N ILE A 90 -6.17 -1.24 -12.29
CA ILE A 90 -7.60 -0.96 -12.13
C ILE A 90 -7.83 0.56 -12.02
N TRP A 91 -7.04 1.26 -11.21
CA TRP A 91 -7.13 2.73 -11.11
C TRP A 91 -6.78 3.41 -12.45
N TYR A 92 -5.78 2.89 -13.17
CA TYR A 92 -5.36 3.42 -14.46
C TYR A 92 -6.35 3.21 -15.61
N GLU A 93 -7.46 2.48 -15.40
CA GLU A 93 -8.60 2.51 -16.32
C GLU A 93 -9.17 3.93 -16.46
N ASN A 94 -8.99 4.78 -15.45
CA ASN A 94 -9.18 6.22 -15.54
C ASN A 94 -7.86 6.92 -15.89
N GLU A 95 -7.79 7.55 -17.06
CA GLU A 95 -6.58 8.26 -17.53
C GLU A 95 -6.07 9.32 -16.55
N PHE A 96 -6.95 10.02 -15.82
CA PHE A 96 -6.54 11.01 -14.82
C PHE A 96 -5.80 10.39 -13.63
N GLN A 97 -6.06 9.11 -13.33
CA GLN A 97 -5.43 8.42 -12.21
C GLN A 97 -4.01 7.94 -12.55
N LYS A 98 -3.63 7.92 -13.84
CA LYS A 98 -2.26 7.58 -14.28
C LYS A 98 -1.20 8.59 -13.84
N GLU A 99 -1.61 9.73 -13.33
CA GLU A 99 -0.71 10.74 -12.74
C GLU A 99 -0.22 10.35 -11.34
N TYR A 100 -0.75 9.29 -10.75
CA TYR A 100 -0.48 8.88 -9.38
C TYR A 100 -0.03 7.43 -9.31
N LEU A 101 0.84 7.11 -8.35
CA LEU A 101 1.15 5.74 -7.95
C LEU A 101 0.46 5.45 -6.61
N PHE A 102 -0.51 4.55 -6.62
CA PHE A 102 -1.34 4.24 -5.45
C PHE A 102 -0.71 3.15 -4.58
N PHE A 103 -0.64 3.37 -3.27
CA PHE A 103 -0.12 2.41 -2.30
C PHE A 103 -1.21 1.76 -1.45
N GLY A 104 -2.40 2.35 -1.47
CA GLY A 104 -3.55 1.86 -0.73
C GLY A 104 -4.74 2.77 -0.90
N ASP A 105 -5.87 2.31 -0.38
CA ASP A 105 -7.10 3.07 -0.34
C ASP A 105 -7.92 2.71 0.90
N SER A 106 -8.81 3.61 1.26
CA SER A 106 -9.85 3.37 2.24
C SER A 106 -11.23 3.46 1.60
N ASN A 107 -12.27 3.35 2.43
CA ASN A 107 -13.65 3.61 2.01
C ASN A 107 -13.84 4.99 1.36
N ILE A 108 -13.04 6.00 1.73
CA ILE A 108 -13.25 7.39 1.33
C ILE A 108 -12.00 8.07 0.73
N ALA A 109 -10.84 7.42 0.74
CA ALA A 109 -9.60 8.05 0.29
C ALA A 109 -8.68 7.11 -0.47
N TRP A 110 -7.83 7.69 -1.32
CA TRP A 110 -6.67 7.04 -1.93
C TRP A 110 -5.38 7.59 -1.30
N PHE A 111 -4.41 6.71 -1.06
CA PHE A 111 -3.08 7.08 -0.57
C PHE A 111 -2.06 6.82 -1.67
N CYS A 112 -1.43 7.88 -2.17
CA CYS A 112 -0.68 7.81 -3.41
C CYS A 112 0.53 8.75 -3.43
N LYS A 113 1.39 8.56 -4.44
CA LYS A 113 2.46 9.50 -4.79
C LYS A 113 2.15 10.10 -6.16
N SER A 114 2.16 11.42 -6.24
CA SER A 114 2.16 12.14 -7.51
C SER A 114 3.41 11.77 -8.31
N LEU A 115 3.21 11.37 -9.57
CA LEU A 115 4.29 11.09 -10.50
C LEU A 115 4.89 12.37 -11.12
N LEU A 116 4.17 13.50 -11.01
CA LEU A 116 4.61 14.78 -11.55
C LEU A 116 5.75 15.40 -10.74
N ASP A 117 5.60 15.45 -9.42
CA ASP A 117 6.49 16.15 -8.50
C ASP A 117 7.03 15.26 -7.36
N GLY A 118 6.50 14.04 -7.23
CA GLY A 118 6.90 13.09 -6.20
C GLY A 118 6.23 13.29 -4.84
N THR A 119 5.28 14.20 -4.72
CA THR A 119 4.56 14.49 -3.48
C THR A 119 3.66 13.32 -3.06
N TYR A 120 3.62 13.01 -1.76
CA TYR A 120 2.70 12.01 -1.21
C TYR A 120 1.38 12.66 -0.81
N LEU A 121 0.27 12.02 -1.16
CA LEU A 121 -1.06 12.63 -1.11
C LEU A 121 -2.10 11.65 -0.56
N GLU A 122 -3.04 12.20 0.20
CA GLU A 122 -4.34 11.58 0.42
C GLU A 122 -5.35 12.31 -0.46
N LEU A 123 -6.06 11.56 -1.29
CA LEU A 123 -7.06 12.09 -2.21
C LEU A 123 -8.44 11.56 -1.81
N ASP A 124 -9.46 12.40 -1.87
CA ASP A 124 -10.86 11.98 -1.74
C ASP A 124 -11.21 10.96 -2.84
N LYS A 125 -11.83 9.86 -2.44
CA LYS A 125 -12.37 8.84 -3.33
C LYS A 125 -13.90 9.00 -3.36
N PRO A 126 -14.52 9.31 -4.52
CA PRO A 126 -13.96 9.14 -5.86
C PRO A 126 -13.46 10.43 -6.54
N SER A 127 -13.54 11.61 -5.91
CA SER A 127 -13.36 12.88 -6.64
C SER A 127 -11.93 13.18 -7.08
N GLY A 128 -10.93 12.59 -6.43
CA GLY A 128 -9.51 12.91 -6.61
C GLY A 128 -9.09 14.23 -5.97
N THR A 129 -9.96 14.87 -5.18
CA THR A 129 -9.64 16.13 -4.50
C THR A 129 -8.56 15.89 -3.44
N VAL A 130 -7.50 16.70 -3.43
CA VAL A 130 -6.46 16.59 -2.40
C VAL A 130 -7.05 16.89 -1.02
N MET A 131 -6.98 15.91 -0.12
CA MET A 131 -7.38 16.04 1.28
C MET A 131 -6.19 16.40 2.15
N ASN A 132 -5.06 15.71 1.96
CA ASN A 132 -3.81 15.96 2.68
C ASN A 132 -2.58 15.80 1.78
N THR A 133 -1.49 16.42 2.21
CA THR A 133 -0.18 16.34 1.57
C THR A 133 0.87 15.99 2.61
N TYR A 134 1.76 15.06 2.26
CA TYR A 134 2.77 14.51 3.16
C TYR A 134 4.17 14.70 2.57
N ASN A 135 5.15 14.91 3.46
CA ASN A 135 6.54 15.10 3.07
C ASN A 135 7.21 13.79 2.61
N ASP A 136 6.72 12.64 3.08
CA ASP A 136 7.29 11.33 2.82
C ASP A 136 6.25 10.20 2.97
N PHE A 137 6.59 9.02 2.45
CA PHE A 137 5.76 7.82 2.50
C PHE A 137 5.44 7.39 3.94
N ASN A 138 6.43 7.43 4.83
CA ASN A 138 6.27 6.95 6.21
C ASN A 138 5.23 7.78 6.98
N THR A 139 5.21 9.08 6.75
CA THR A 139 4.23 10.00 7.34
C THR A 139 2.83 9.71 6.80
N MET A 140 2.67 9.55 5.49
CA MET A 140 1.38 9.17 4.88
C MET A 140 0.88 7.82 5.41
N LEU A 141 1.76 6.81 5.47
CA LEU A 141 1.44 5.49 6.01
C LEU A 141 1.03 5.58 7.49
N GLU A 142 1.76 6.35 8.30
CA GLU A 142 1.45 6.52 9.71
C GLU A 142 0.08 7.17 9.93
N GLU A 143 -0.26 8.21 9.16
CA GLU A 143 -1.57 8.87 9.28
C GLU A 143 -2.71 7.95 8.80
N ALA A 144 -2.52 7.21 7.69
CA ALA A 144 -3.49 6.21 7.23
C ALA A 144 -3.78 5.15 8.31
N LEU A 145 -2.73 4.64 8.96
CA LEU A 145 -2.84 3.64 10.03
C LEU A 145 -3.46 4.21 11.32
N LYS A 146 -3.24 5.49 11.64
CA LYS A 146 -3.88 6.12 12.81
C LYS A 146 -5.38 6.22 12.63
N ILE A 147 -5.84 6.63 11.44
CA ILE A 147 -7.27 6.81 11.15
C ILE A 147 -8.06 5.51 11.37
N THR A 148 -7.49 4.36 10.98
CA THR A 148 -8.14 3.06 11.13
C THR A 148 -8.14 2.49 12.55
N LEU A 149 -7.44 3.12 13.49
CA LEU A 149 -7.36 2.70 14.90
C LEU A 149 -8.21 3.59 15.84
N LEU A 150 -8.90 4.61 15.30
CA LEU A 150 -9.75 5.55 16.05
C LEU A 150 -11.18 5.03 16.20
#